data_AF-A0A928HVT6-F1
#
_entry.id   AF-A0A928HVT6-F1
#
_cell.length_a   1.000
_cell.length_b   1.000
_cell.length_c   1.000
_cell.angle_alpha   90.00
_cell.angle_beta   90.00
_cell.angle_gamma   90.00
#
_symmetry.space_group_name_H-M   'P 1'
#
loop_
_entity.id
_entity.type
_entity.pdbx_description
1 polymer ?
#
loop_
_entity_poly.entity_id
_entity_poly.type
_entity_poly.pdbx_seq_one_letter_code
_entity_poly.pdbx_strand_id
1 'polypeptide(L)'
;MATKGQKFKNYSKEIKEEILKRYFEEYIPTTALSEEYGVSKKTIQNWIYKSKQGKDILTDHRQFSSRRPKKNDEDIDYKERYEILKKY
;
A
#
# COMPACT_ATOMS: atom_id res chain seq x y z
N MET A 1 -6.66 12.43 11.72
CA MET A 1 -7.59 11.26 11.73
C MET A 1 -8.33 11.27 10.40
N ALA A 2 -8.41 10.14 9.69
CA ALA A 2 -9.21 10.09 8.47
C ALA A 2 -10.69 10.27 8.83
N THR A 3 -11.40 11.15 8.12
CA THR A 3 -12.82 11.42 8.39
C THR A 3 -13.69 10.32 7.77
N LYS A 4 -14.84 10.03 8.40
CA LYS A 4 -15.79 9.03 7.89
C LYS A 4 -16.28 9.47 6.51
N GLY A 5 -16.09 8.61 5.50
CA GLY A 5 -16.49 8.87 4.11
C GLY A 5 -15.42 9.48 3.20
N GLN A 6 -14.18 9.64 3.67
CA GLN A 6 -13.07 10.08 2.81
C GLN A 6 -12.84 9.10 1.65
N LYS A 7 -12.98 9.58 0.41
CA LYS A 7 -12.69 8.80 -0.80
C LYS A 7 -11.22 8.95 -1.18
N PHE A 8 -10.52 7.83 -1.33
CA PHE A 8 -9.14 7.81 -1.82
C PHE A 8 -9.13 7.64 -3.34
N LYS A 9 -8.31 8.43 -4.04
CA LYS A 9 -8.06 8.24 -5.47
C LYS A 9 -7.16 7.03 -5.67
N ASN A 10 -7.55 6.12 -6.56
CA ASN A 10 -6.73 5.01 -7.01
C ASN A 10 -6.15 5.36 -8.39
N TYR A 11 -4.87 5.03 -8.58
CA TYR A 11 -4.16 5.25 -9.84
C TYR A 11 -3.69 3.89 -10.35
N SER A 12 -3.85 3.64 -11.65
CA SER A 12 -3.37 2.42 -12.30
C SER A 12 -1.84 2.35 -12.23
N LYS A 13 -1.30 1.14 -12.41
CA LYS A 13 0.15 0.93 -12.43
C LYS A 13 0.81 1.68 -13.61
N GLU A 14 0.19 1.59 -14.77
CA GLU A 14 0.60 2.26 -16.01
C GLU A 14 0.80 3.77 -15.82
N ILE A 15 -0.17 4.47 -15.21
CA ILE A 15 -0.07 5.92 -14.96
C ILE A 15 1.11 6.24 -14.05
N LYS A 16 1.37 5.43 -13.02
CA LYS A 16 2.49 5.65 -12.10
C LYS A 16 3.83 5.49 -12.81
N GLU A 17 3.95 4.46 -13.66
CA GLU A 17 5.16 4.20 -14.44
C GLU A 17 5.43 5.33 -15.43
N GLU A 18 4.42 5.76 -16.16
CA GLU A 18 4.56 6.83 -17.15
C GLU A 18 5.02 8.14 -16.49
N ILE A 19 4.41 8.52 -15.36
CA ILE A 19 4.78 9.73 -14.61
C ILE A 19 6.23 9.65 -14.11
N LEU A 20 6.67 8.50 -13.63
CA LEU A 20 8.05 8.32 -13.16
C LEU A 20 9.04 8.36 -14.33
N LYS A 21 8.70 7.72 -15.45
CA LYS A 21 9.50 7.73 -16.66
C LYS A 21 9.72 9.15 -17.17
N ARG A 22 8.64 9.93 -17.33
CA ARG A 22 8.72 11.34 -17.73
C ARG A 22 9.51 12.20 -16.74
N TYR A 23 9.42 11.91 -15.44
CA TYR A 23 10.20 12.63 -14.44
C TYR A 23 11.72 12.32 -14.53
N PHE A 24 12.09 11.05 -14.70
CA PHE A 24 13.50 10.62 -14.69
C PHE A 24 14.20 10.74 -16.04
N GLU A 25 13.50 10.50 -17.15
CA GLU A 25 14.06 10.53 -18.50
C GLU A 25 13.92 11.91 -19.15
N GLU A 26 12.75 12.55 -19.02
CA GLU A 26 12.44 13.83 -19.68
C GLU A 26 12.63 15.04 -18.75
N TYR A 27 13.00 14.81 -17.47
CA TYR A 27 13.22 15.84 -16.45
C TYR A 27 12.04 16.81 -16.26
N ILE A 28 10.82 16.35 -16.56
CA ILE A 28 9.62 17.17 -16.46
C ILE A 28 9.34 17.49 -14.98
N PRO A 29 9.09 18.77 -14.63
CA PRO A 29 8.80 19.13 -13.26
C PRO A 29 7.48 18.53 -12.78
N THR A 30 7.46 18.13 -11.50
CA THR A 30 6.26 17.55 -10.84
C THR A 30 5.01 18.44 -10.88
N THR A 31 5.16 19.75 -11.11
CA THR A 31 4.02 20.68 -11.30
C THR A 31 3.33 20.43 -12.63
N ALA A 32 4.07 20.31 -13.72
CA ALA A 32 3.53 20.02 -15.04
C ALA A 32 2.85 18.64 -15.06
N LEU A 33 3.50 17.61 -14.51
CA LEU A 33 2.91 16.25 -14.40
C LEU A 33 1.66 16.22 -13.52
N SER A 34 1.59 17.10 -12.51
CA SER A 34 0.42 17.22 -11.63
C SER A 34 -0.81 17.76 -12.37
N GLU A 35 -0.60 18.76 -13.24
CA GLU A 35 -1.64 19.38 -14.05
C GLU A 35 -2.09 18.44 -15.18
N GLU A 36 -1.14 17.80 -15.88
CA GLU A 36 -1.42 16.91 -17.01
C GLU A 36 -2.21 15.66 -16.60
N TYR A 37 -1.80 15.00 -15.51
CA TYR A 37 -2.43 13.74 -15.08
C TYR A 37 -3.49 13.94 -13.98
N GLY A 38 -3.73 15.16 -13.51
CA GLY A 38 -4.65 15.45 -12.41
C GLY A 38 -4.28 14.77 -11.08
N VAL A 39 -3.01 14.40 -10.93
CA VAL A 39 -2.45 13.76 -9.72
C VAL A 39 -1.90 14.86 -8.82
N SER A 40 -2.08 14.75 -7.50
CA SER A 40 -1.50 15.76 -6.61
C SER A 40 0.03 15.72 -6.66
N LYS A 41 0.67 16.89 -6.71
CA LYS A 41 2.13 17.04 -6.62
C LYS A 41 2.75 16.23 -5.47
N LYS A 42 2.10 16.22 -4.30
CA LYS A 42 2.57 15.49 -3.11
C LYS A 42 2.51 13.97 -3.31
N THR A 43 1.53 13.48 -4.07
CA THR A 43 1.44 12.07 -4.45
C THR A 43 2.60 11.68 -5.38
N ILE A 44 2.87 12.50 -6.40
CA ILE A 44 3.98 12.28 -7.35
C ILE A 44 5.33 12.29 -6.61
N GLN A 45 5.57 13.25 -5.73
CA GLN A 45 6.79 13.31 -4.91
C GLN A 45 6.98 12.06 -4.06
N ASN A 46 5.90 11.51 -3.48
CA ASN A 46 5.96 10.27 -2.72
C ASN A 46 6.34 9.07 -3.60
N TRP A 47 5.84 9.00 -4.84
CA TRP A 47 6.25 7.96 -5.79
C TRP A 47 7.72 8.07 -6.16
N ILE A 48 8.20 9.28 -6.46
CA ILE A 48 9.62 9.53 -6.75
C ILE A 48 10.49 9.13 -5.56
N TYR A 49 10.10 9.51 -4.34
CA TYR A 49 10.83 9.15 -3.12
C TYR A 49 10.91 7.63 -2.93
N LYS A 50 9.79 6.92 -3.08
CA LYS A 50 9.76 5.46 -2.96
C LYS A 50 10.60 4.77 -4.05
N SER A 51 10.51 5.26 -5.28
CA SER A 51 11.32 4.80 -6.42
C SER A 51 12.81 4.91 -6.11
N LYS A 52 13.27 6.07 -5.62
CA LYS A 52 14.68 6.29 -5.22
C LYS A 52 15.15 5.39 -4.09
N GLN A 53 14.24 4.94 -3.22
CA GLN A 53 14.54 4.02 -2.13
C GLN A 53 14.48 2.54 -2.57
N GLY A 54 14.31 2.27 -3.87
CA GLY A 54 14.17 0.91 -4.40
C GLY A 54 12.88 0.20 -3.96
N LYS A 55 11.89 0.94 -3.44
CA LYS A 55 10.61 0.37 -3.01
C LYS A 55 9.68 0.24 -4.19
N ASP A 56 8.99 -0.90 -4.27
CA ASP A 56 7.91 -1.07 -5.23
C ASP A 56 6.73 -0.15 -4.89
N ILE A 57 6.31 0.60 -5.89
CA ILE A 57 5.31 1.67 -5.84
C ILE A 57 4.02 1.22 -6.56
N LEU A 58 4.15 0.17 -7.36
CA LEU A 58 3.13 -0.43 -8.21
C LEU A 58 2.28 -1.42 -7.42
N THR A 59 2.88 -2.04 -6.40
CA THR A 59 2.19 -2.91 -5.46
C THR A 59 1.54 -2.12 -4.33
N ASP A 60 0.24 -2.35 -4.12
CA ASP A 60 -0.48 -1.80 -2.97
C ASP A 60 -0.39 -2.77 -1.79
N HIS A 61 0.61 -2.55 -0.93
CA HIS A 61 0.80 -3.36 0.28
C HIS A 61 -0.24 -3.08 1.39
N ARG A 62 -1.20 -2.16 1.19
CA ARG A 62 -2.27 -1.91 2.17
C ARG A 62 -3.14 -3.12 2.44
N GLN A 63 -3.24 -4.06 1.50
CA GLN A 63 -4.00 -5.29 1.67
C GLN A 63 -3.35 -6.25 2.68
N PHE A 64 -2.01 -6.21 2.80
CA PHE A 64 -1.22 -7.06 3.68
C PHE A 64 -0.82 -6.40 5.00
N SER A 65 -1.10 -5.10 5.17
CA SER A 65 -0.87 -4.38 6.41
C SER A 65 -1.80 -4.90 7.51
N SER A 66 -1.31 -5.89 8.26
CA SER A 66 -1.62 -6.10 9.68
C SER A 66 -3.11 -6.04 10.05
N ARG A 67 -3.99 -6.70 9.27
CA ARG A 67 -5.16 -7.26 9.93
C ARG A 67 -4.63 -8.23 10.97
N ARG A 68 -5.09 -8.12 12.22
CA ARG A 68 -4.90 -9.18 13.22
C ARG A 68 -5.23 -10.49 12.50
N PRO A 69 -4.32 -11.48 12.46
CA PRO A 69 -4.65 -12.76 11.86
C PRO A 69 -5.97 -13.19 12.50
N LYS A 70 -7.02 -13.38 11.69
CA LYS A 70 -8.20 -14.06 12.20
C LYS A 70 -7.70 -15.45 12.56
N LYS A 71 -7.66 -15.80 13.84
CA LYS A 71 -7.57 -17.22 14.20
C LYS A 71 -8.80 -17.84 13.56
N ASN A 72 -8.59 -18.79 12.64
CA ASN A 72 -9.69 -19.65 12.23
C ASN A 72 -10.00 -20.51 13.45
N ASP A 73 -11.26 -20.57 13.88
CA ASP A 73 -11.67 -21.41 15.02
C ASP A 73 -11.42 -22.91 14.75
N GLU A 74 -11.16 -23.27 13.49
CA GLU A 74 -10.86 -24.60 12.97
C GLU A 74 -9.42 -25.07 13.29
N ASP A 75 -8.47 -24.16 13.57
CA ASP A 75 -7.08 -24.49 13.93
C ASP A 75 -6.88 -24.71 15.45
N ILE A 76 -7.97 -24.76 16.21
CA ILE A 76 -7.92 -25.01 17.66
C ILE A 76 -8.05 -26.53 17.87
N ASP A 77 -6.93 -27.23 18.05
CA ASP A 77 -6.97 -28.63 18.47
C ASP A 77 -7.39 -28.72 19.95
N TYR A 78 -8.69 -28.96 20.16
CA TYR A 78 -9.28 -29.09 21.49
C TYR A 78 -8.64 -30.21 22.32
N LYS A 79 -8.00 -31.21 21.68
CA LYS A 79 -7.38 -32.35 22.35
C LYS A 79 -6.16 -31.95 23.18
N GLU A 80 -5.27 -31.11 22.63
CA GLU A 80 -4.11 -30.57 23.37
C GLU A 80 -4.54 -29.75 24.60
N ARG A 81 -5.69 -29.07 24.51
CA ARG A 81 -6.22 -28.24 25.60
C ARG A 81 -6.70 -29.05 26.80
N TYR A 82 -7.28 -30.24 26.57
CA TYR A 82 -7.71 -31.14 27.64
C TYR A 82 -6.55 -31.85 28.32
N GLU A 83 -5.47 -32.14 27.60
CA GLU A 83 -4.27 -32.77 28.19
C GLU A 83 -3.56 -31.85 29.20
N ILE A 84 -3.58 -30.53 28.96
CA ILE A 84 -3.06 -29.52 29.91
C ILE A 84 -3.90 -29.49 31.19
N LEU A 85 -5.24 -29.59 31.07
CA LEU A 85 -6.17 -29.59 32.21
C LEU A 85 -6.09 -30.85 33.07
N LYS A 86 -5.63 -31.97 32.51
CA LYS A 86 -5.51 -33.26 33.21
C LYS A 86 -4.19 -33.44 33.96
N LYS A 87 -3.24 -32.51 33.76
CA LYS A 87 -1.88 -32.57 34.31
C LYS A 87 -1.73 -31.80 35.64
N TYR A 88 -2.82 -31.20 36.13
CA TYR A 88 -2.97 -30.60 37.46
C TYR A 88 -4.14 -31.26 38.18
#